data_AF-A0A532DYG7-F1
#
_entry.id   AF-A0A532DYG7-F1
#
_cell.length_a   1.000
_cell.length_b   1.000
_cell.length_c   1.000
_cell.angle_alpha   90.00
_cell.angle_beta   90.00
_cell.angle_gamma   90.00
#
_symmetry.space_group_name_H-M   'P 1'
#
loop_
_entity.id
_entity.type
_entity.pdbx_description
1 polymer ?
#
loop_
_entity_poly.entity_id
_entity_poly.type
_entity_poly.pdbx_seq_one_letter_code
_entity_poly.pdbx_strand_id
1 'polypeptide(L)'
;MSGFAPTVGVASTHPTNMPRDHSDLPVWNAENWFYEDWPVGQKIRSLRRTIAEGDSHLFNTLVLDIHPYVQDQMFAETQGIFGKRLVAGAFVFSAGLGLVATNCINAFSYGYDKLRFIKPVFIGDTIYSIRSNLDKKPKYKEMGLI
;
A
#
# COMPACT_ATOMS: atom_id res chain seq x y z
N MET A 1 5.71 16.91 -32.36
CA MET A 1 6.01 16.77 -30.92
C MET A 1 6.20 15.29 -30.66
N SER A 2 7.42 14.84 -30.38
CA SER A 2 7.67 13.44 -30.00
C SER A 2 6.90 13.16 -28.70
N GLY A 3 5.92 12.25 -28.75
CA GLY A 3 5.12 11.87 -27.59
C GLY A 3 6.02 11.42 -26.46
N PHE A 4 5.84 12.01 -25.27
CA PHE A 4 6.51 11.57 -24.06
C PHE A 4 5.99 10.16 -23.74
N ALA A 5 6.82 9.14 -23.94
CA ALA A 5 6.49 7.79 -23.51
C ALA A 5 6.49 7.75 -21.98
N PRO A 6 5.43 7.27 -21.31
CA PRO A 6 5.42 7.16 -19.85
C PRO A 6 6.60 6.31 -19.38
N THR A 7 7.51 6.91 -18.59
CA THR A 7 8.68 6.22 -18.01
C THR A 7 8.35 5.47 -16.70
N VAL A 8 7.07 5.50 -16.32
CA VAL A 8 6.55 4.92 -15.09
C VAL A 8 6.48 3.42 -15.22
N GLY A 9 6.97 2.70 -14.22
CA GLY A 9 6.89 1.24 -14.28
C GLY A 9 7.78 0.65 -15.37
N VAL A 10 8.88 1.32 -15.75
CA VAL A 10 9.79 0.84 -16.81
C VAL A 10 10.99 0.08 -16.24
N ALA A 11 11.46 0.41 -15.04
CA ALA A 11 12.62 -0.22 -14.43
C ALA A 11 12.35 -0.64 -12.97
N SER A 12 12.97 -1.75 -12.56
CA SER A 12 13.01 -2.20 -11.18
C SER A 12 14.40 -2.02 -10.58
N THR A 13 14.46 -1.96 -9.25
CA THR A 13 15.74 -1.98 -8.50
C THR A 13 16.24 -3.40 -8.20
N HIS A 14 15.52 -4.44 -8.62
CA HIS A 14 15.86 -5.87 -8.44
C HIS A 14 16.45 -6.24 -7.05
N PRO A 15 15.76 -5.90 -5.94
CA PRO A 15 16.24 -6.23 -4.61
C PRO A 15 16.28 -7.75 -4.38
N THR A 16 17.34 -8.24 -3.75
CA THR A 16 17.56 -9.69 -3.52
C THR A 16 16.87 -10.25 -2.28
N ASN A 17 16.25 -9.40 -1.47
CA ASN A 17 15.62 -9.76 -0.18
C ASN A 17 14.09 -9.77 -0.23
N MET A 18 13.52 -10.03 -1.41
CA MET A 18 12.10 -10.28 -1.60
C MET A 18 11.90 -11.36 -2.67
N PRO A 19 10.69 -11.94 -2.80
CA PRO A 19 10.39 -12.88 -3.87
C PRO A 19 10.74 -12.31 -5.25
N ARG A 20 11.30 -13.15 -6.13
CA ARG A 20 11.83 -12.71 -7.43
C ARG A 20 10.76 -12.10 -8.32
N ASP A 21 9.60 -12.72 -8.33
CA ASP A 21 8.40 -12.23 -9.02
C ASP A 21 7.95 -10.86 -8.54
N HIS A 22 8.27 -10.48 -7.30
CA HIS A 22 8.04 -9.13 -6.77
C HIS A 22 9.21 -8.20 -7.10
N SER A 23 10.45 -8.67 -6.99
CA SER A 23 11.64 -7.85 -7.26
C SER A 23 11.74 -7.42 -8.71
N ASP A 24 11.17 -8.17 -9.63
CA ASP A 24 11.17 -7.85 -11.06
C ASP A 24 10.08 -6.84 -11.43
N LEU A 25 9.12 -6.58 -10.53
CA LEU A 25 8.12 -5.54 -10.74
C LEU A 25 8.76 -4.16 -10.73
N PRO A 26 8.43 -3.32 -11.71
CA PRO A 26 9.03 -2.01 -11.82
C PRO A 26 8.53 -1.08 -10.71
N VAL A 27 9.40 -0.13 -10.33
CA VAL A 27 9.14 0.81 -9.24
C VAL A 27 8.48 2.07 -9.78
N TRP A 28 7.62 2.62 -8.93
CA TRP A 28 6.93 3.90 -9.00
C TRP A 28 7.48 5.02 -9.88
N ASN A 29 6.58 5.73 -10.60
CA ASN A 29 6.48 7.20 -10.67
C ASN A 29 5.36 7.71 -11.63
N ALA A 30 4.09 7.92 -11.23
CA ALA A 30 3.06 8.54 -12.12
C ALA A 30 2.56 9.90 -11.59
N GLU A 31 2.72 10.97 -12.38
CA GLU A 31 2.29 12.33 -12.01
C GLU A 31 1.12 12.87 -12.85
N ASN A 32 0.90 12.38 -14.08
CA ASN A 32 -0.12 12.95 -14.98
C ASN A 32 -0.77 11.92 -15.91
N TRP A 33 -1.25 10.81 -15.35
CA TRP A 33 -1.99 9.81 -16.13
C TRP A 33 -3.45 10.19 -16.28
N PHE A 34 -4.01 9.94 -17.46
CA PHE A 34 -5.44 9.91 -17.71
C PHE A 34 -5.94 8.48 -17.71
N TYR A 35 -7.25 8.28 -17.80
CA TYR A 35 -7.87 6.96 -17.87
C TYR A 35 -7.08 6.09 -18.88
N GLU A 36 -6.90 6.54 -20.11
CA GLU A 36 -6.23 5.88 -21.25
C GLU A 36 -4.84 5.30 -20.91
N ASP A 37 -4.11 5.92 -19.99
CA ASP A 37 -2.75 5.53 -19.60
C ASP A 37 -2.69 4.38 -18.59
N TRP A 38 -3.84 3.80 -18.22
CA TRP A 38 -3.96 2.64 -17.32
C TRP A 38 -4.19 1.34 -18.09
N PRO A 39 -3.13 0.65 -18.56
CA PRO A 39 -3.27 -0.65 -19.17
C PRO A 39 -3.71 -1.70 -18.15
N VAL A 40 -4.70 -2.52 -18.53
CA VAL A 40 -5.12 -3.69 -17.76
C VAL A 40 -3.97 -4.70 -17.72
N GLY A 41 -3.78 -5.35 -16.58
CA GLY A 41 -2.70 -6.32 -16.34
C GLY A 41 -1.38 -5.70 -15.90
N GLN A 42 -1.22 -4.38 -16.00
CA GLN A 42 -0.03 -3.70 -15.50
C GLN A 42 0.12 -3.88 -13.99
N LYS A 43 1.33 -4.21 -13.57
CA LYS A 43 1.71 -4.34 -12.17
C LYS A 43 2.86 -3.39 -11.85
N ILE A 44 2.75 -2.73 -10.71
CA ILE A 44 3.81 -1.89 -10.15
C ILE A 44 4.00 -2.23 -8.68
N ARG A 45 5.20 -1.99 -8.15
CA ARG A 45 5.42 -2.04 -6.70
C ARG A 45 5.87 -0.70 -6.14
N SER A 46 5.59 -0.52 -4.86
CA SER A 46 6.08 0.61 -4.09
C SER A 46 7.53 0.44 -3.65
N LEU A 47 8.07 1.50 -3.05
CA LEU A 47 9.20 1.39 -2.13
C LEU A 47 8.81 0.59 -0.89
N ARG A 48 9.83 0.19 -0.12
CA ARG A 48 9.65 -0.51 1.16
C ARG A 48 9.56 0.50 2.30
N ARG A 49 8.75 0.19 3.30
CA ARG A 49 8.61 0.97 4.54
C ARG A 49 8.69 0.03 5.74
N THR A 50 9.66 0.28 6.62
CA THR A 50 9.72 -0.35 7.94
C THR A 50 8.80 0.41 8.89
N ILE A 51 7.96 -0.31 9.62
CA ILE A 51 7.03 0.29 10.59
C ILE A 51 7.74 0.46 11.93
N ALA A 52 7.88 1.70 12.36
CA ALA A 52 8.46 2.03 13.66
C ALA A 52 7.40 2.06 14.78
N GLU A 53 7.84 1.97 16.04
CA GLU A 53 6.99 2.11 17.22
C GLU A 53 6.22 3.44 17.20
N GLY A 54 6.93 4.54 16.92
CA GLY A 54 6.35 5.88 16.88
C GLY A 54 5.24 6.03 15.84
N ASP A 55 5.38 5.36 14.69
CA ASP A 55 4.35 5.36 13.65
C ASP A 55 3.06 4.71 14.14
N SER A 56 3.18 3.54 14.78
CA SER A 56 2.04 2.79 15.32
C SER A 56 1.37 3.57 16.45
N HIS A 57 2.16 4.13 17.37
CA HIS A 57 1.62 4.93 18.47
C HIS A 57 0.91 6.19 17.98
N LEU A 58 1.52 6.91 17.03
CA LEU A 58 0.93 8.12 16.46
C LEU A 58 -0.39 7.83 15.74
N PHE A 59 -0.45 6.78 14.92
CA PHE A 59 -1.69 6.40 14.26
C PHE A 59 -2.78 6.04 15.27
N ASN A 60 -2.47 5.15 16.21
CA ASN A 60 -3.41 4.67 17.22
C ASN A 60 -4.01 5.82 18.03
N THR A 61 -3.18 6.78 18.46
CA THR A 61 -3.63 7.94 19.22
C THR A 61 -4.40 8.95 18.37
N LEU A 62 -4.03 9.12 17.10
CA LEU A 62 -4.75 10.00 16.17
C LEU A 62 -6.19 9.53 15.91
N VAL A 63 -6.39 8.22 15.78
CA VAL A 63 -7.72 7.63 15.46
C VAL A 63 -8.43 7.03 16.67
N LEU A 64 -7.83 7.14 17.87
CA LEU A 64 -8.31 6.56 19.12
C LEU A 64 -8.48 5.02 19.08
N ASP A 65 -7.63 4.32 18.31
CA ASP A 65 -7.53 2.86 18.37
C ASP A 65 -6.61 2.44 19.51
N ILE A 66 -7.19 2.29 20.70
CA ILE A 66 -6.51 1.97 21.96
C ILE A 66 -6.68 0.49 22.34
N HIS A 67 -6.96 -0.38 21.37
CA HIS A 67 -7.21 -1.80 21.63
C HIS A 67 -5.99 -2.47 22.33
N PRO A 68 -6.17 -3.35 23.33
CA PRO A 68 -5.06 -3.94 24.09
C PRO A 68 -3.97 -4.60 23.22
N TYR A 69 -4.36 -5.33 22.16
CA TYR A 69 -3.39 -5.91 21.21
C TYR A 69 -2.47 -4.91 20.51
N VAL A 70 -2.82 -3.62 20.41
CA VAL A 70 -2.03 -2.62 19.69
C VAL A 70 -1.42 -1.56 20.61
N GLN A 71 -1.93 -1.42 21.85
CA GLN A 71 -1.51 -0.35 22.75
C GLN A 71 -1.15 -0.79 24.18
N ASP A 72 -1.50 -2.01 24.60
CA ASP A 72 -1.16 -2.52 25.93
C ASP A 72 -0.08 -3.60 25.84
N GLN A 73 1.15 -3.25 26.25
CA GLN A 73 2.27 -4.17 26.25
C GLN A 73 2.07 -5.33 27.23
N MET A 74 1.58 -5.04 28.44
CA MET A 74 1.40 -6.05 29.50
C MET A 74 0.37 -7.08 29.08
N PHE A 75 -0.77 -6.62 28.55
CA PHE A 75 -1.77 -7.51 27.98
C PHE A 75 -1.18 -8.34 26.83
N ALA A 76 -0.51 -7.70 25.87
CA ALA A 76 -0.04 -8.39 24.67
C ALA A 76 0.99 -9.50 24.97
N GLU A 77 1.82 -9.32 26.01
CA GLU A 77 2.81 -10.31 26.45
C GLU A 77 2.24 -11.41 27.35
N THR A 78 1.31 -11.07 28.25
CA THR A 78 0.87 -12.00 29.32
C THR A 78 -0.45 -12.70 29.03
N GLN A 79 -1.32 -12.10 28.23
CA GLN A 79 -2.69 -12.57 27.96
C GLN A 79 -2.96 -12.73 26.46
N GLY A 80 -2.26 -11.96 25.62
CA GLY A 80 -2.42 -11.97 24.18
C GLY A 80 -1.81 -13.21 23.50
N ILE A 81 -2.46 -13.66 22.42
CA ILE A 81 -2.03 -14.88 21.70
C ILE A 81 -0.74 -14.71 20.85
N PHE A 82 -0.32 -13.47 20.62
CA PHE A 82 0.85 -13.15 19.77
C PHE A 82 2.13 -12.92 20.57
N GLY A 83 2.05 -12.78 21.90
CA GLY A 83 3.19 -12.53 22.78
C GLY A 83 3.87 -11.16 22.63
N LYS A 84 3.32 -10.26 21.83
CA LYS A 84 3.77 -8.87 21.63
C LYS A 84 2.68 -8.04 20.93
N ARG A 85 2.79 -6.71 21.02
CA ARG A 85 1.84 -5.79 20.36
C ARG A 85 1.88 -5.92 18.85
N LEU A 86 0.69 -5.86 18.25
CA LEU A 86 0.47 -5.76 16.82
C LEU A 86 0.52 -4.30 16.37
N VAL A 87 0.80 -4.11 15.09
CA VAL A 87 0.44 -2.88 14.38
C VAL A 87 -1.04 -2.97 14.02
N ALA A 88 -1.81 -1.92 14.31
CA ALA A 88 -3.23 -1.87 13.98
C ALA A 88 -3.46 -2.15 12.48
N GLY A 89 -4.39 -3.05 12.16
CA GLY A 89 -4.68 -3.41 10.76
C GLY A 89 -5.08 -2.19 9.92
N ALA A 90 -5.84 -1.26 10.50
CA ALA A 90 -6.19 0.01 9.86
C ALA A 90 -4.95 0.85 9.48
N PHE A 91 -3.92 0.86 10.34
CA PHE A 91 -2.66 1.51 10.02
C PHE A 91 -1.94 0.80 8.87
N VAL A 92 -1.84 -0.54 8.93
CA VAL A 92 -1.19 -1.34 7.87
C VAL A 92 -1.85 -1.08 6.52
N PHE A 93 -3.19 -1.10 6.47
CA PHE A 93 -3.94 -0.79 5.26
C PHE A 93 -3.68 0.64 4.76
N SER A 94 -3.72 1.63 5.66
CA SER A 94 -3.49 3.04 5.31
C SER A 94 -2.06 3.29 4.81
N ALA A 95 -1.06 2.68 5.44
CA ALA A 95 0.32 2.76 5.01
C ALA A 95 0.53 2.07 3.66
N GLY A 96 -0.08 0.90 3.44
CA GLY A 96 -0.05 0.18 2.18
C GLY A 96 -0.69 0.96 1.03
N LEU A 97 -1.80 1.65 1.29
CA LEU A 97 -2.44 2.54 0.33
C LEU A 97 -1.55 3.74 -0.01
N GLY A 98 -0.98 4.41 1.00
CA GLY A 98 -0.08 5.55 0.78
C GLY A 98 1.16 5.18 -0.04
N LEU A 99 1.65 3.95 0.08
CA LEU A 99 2.79 3.43 -0.70
C LEU A 99 2.49 3.30 -2.21
N VAL A 100 1.23 3.26 -2.63
CA VAL A 100 0.80 3.21 -4.04
C VAL A 100 0.02 4.45 -4.49
N ALA A 101 -0.07 5.47 -3.62
CA ALA A 101 -0.80 6.70 -3.90
C ALA A 101 0.02 7.64 -4.81
N THR A 102 -0.48 7.91 -6.02
CA THR A 102 0.21 8.64 -7.10
C THR A 102 0.17 10.14 -6.90
N ASN A 103 1.15 10.86 -7.44
CA ASN A 103 1.06 12.32 -7.64
C ASN A 103 0.03 12.68 -8.73
N CYS A 104 -0.59 11.70 -9.37
CA CYS A 104 -1.64 11.88 -10.36
C CYS A 104 -2.88 12.55 -9.77
N ILE A 105 -3.04 13.84 -10.07
CA ILE A 105 -4.21 14.66 -9.67
C ILE A 105 -5.51 14.29 -10.37
N ASN A 106 -5.44 13.49 -11.44
CA ASN A 106 -6.61 13.06 -12.22
C ASN A 106 -7.26 11.77 -11.66
N ALA A 107 -6.72 11.22 -10.57
CA ALA A 107 -7.18 9.97 -9.99
C ALA A 107 -7.43 10.12 -8.48
N PHE A 108 -8.45 9.44 -7.99
CA PHE A 108 -8.75 9.31 -6.56
C PHE A 108 -9.37 7.95 -6.28
N SER A 109 -9.30 7.50 -5.02
CA SER A 109 -9.85 6.21 -4.64
C SER A 109 -11.37 6.29 -4.52
N TYR A 110 -12.08 5.48 -5.32
CA TYR A 110 -13.55 5.42 -5.28
C TYR A 110 -14.08 4.55 -4.14
N GLY A 111 -13.34 3.50 -3.77
CA GLY A 111 -13.74 2.56 -2.73
C GLY A 111 -12.77 1.41 -2.60
N TYR A 112 -12.93 0.63 -1.53
CA TYR A 112 -12.12 -0.55 -1.26
C TYR A 112 -13.04 -1.72 -0.91
N ASP A 113 -12.82 -2.84 -1.59
CA ASP A 113 -13.58 -4.07 -1.39
C ASP A 113 -12.68 -5.21 -0.96
N LYS A 114 -13.27 -6.21 -0.29
CA LYS A 114 -12.62 -7.49 0.04
C LYS A 114 -11.31 -7.37 0.85
N LEU A 115 -11.16 -6.33 1.68
CA LEU A 115 -10.00 -6.18 2.58
C LEU A 115 -9.91 -7.37 3.55
N ARG A 116 -8.72 -7.98 3.65
CA ARG A 116 -8.43 -9.09 4.56
C ARG A 116 -7.04 -8.92 5.18
N PHE A 117 -6.94 -9.10 6.49
CA PHE A 117 -5.67 -9.19 7.22
C PHE A 117 -5.30 -10.66 7.38
N ILE A 118 -4.42 -11.17 6.52
CA ILE A 118 -4.08 -12.60 6.46
C ILE A 118 -2.93 -13.01 7.38
N LYS A 119 -2.12 -12.03 7.83
CA LYS A 119 -0.99 -12.22 8.75
C LYS A 119 -0.88 -11.00 9.67
N PRO A 120 -0.51 -11.17 10.94
CA PRO A 120 -0.21 -10.05 11.82
C PRO A 120 1.02 -9.29 11.31
N VAL A 121 1.03 -7.99 11.56
CA VAL A 121 2.20 -7.12 11.34
C VAL A 121 2.66 -6.63 12.70
N PHE A 122 3.97 -6.63 12.91
CA PHE A 122 4.60 -6.22 14.14
C PHE A 122 5.46 -4.98 13.94
N ILE A 123 5.73 -4.27 15.03
CA ILE A 123 6.72 -3.19 15.03
C ILE A 123 8.08 -3.76 14.58
N GLY A 124 8.74 -3.04 13.67
CA GLY A 124 9.99 -3.47 13.02
C GLY A 124 9.79 -4.22 11.70
N ASP A 125 8.58 -4.68 11.38
CA ASP A 125 8.32 -5.32 10.09
C ASP A 125 8.44 -4.31 8.94
N THR A 126 8.90 -4.80 7.79
CA THR A 126 9.01 -4.00 6.55
C THR A 126 7.95 -4.43 5.56
N ILE A 127 7.10 -3.50 5.15
CA ILE A 127 6.03 -3.70 4.20
C ILE A 127 6.31 -3.02 2.85
N TYR A 128 5.64 -3.49 1.81
CA TYR A 128 5.53 -2.84 0.51
C TYR A 128 4.20 -3.27 -0.13
N SER A 129 3.78 -2.54 -1.14
CA SER A 129 2.53 -2.77 -1.85
C SER A 129 2.81 -3.10 -3.30
N ILE A 130 1.99 -4.00 -3.85
CA ILE A 130 1.93 -4.29 -5.27
C ILE A 130 0.53 -3.91 -5.75
N ARG A 131 0.46 -3.02 -6.74
CA ARG A 131 -0.79 -2.68 -7.41
C ARG A 131 -0.86 -3.45 -8.72
N SER A 132 -2.00 -4.09 -8.97
CA SER A 132 -2.32 -4.71 -10.26
C SER A 132 -3.59 -4.05 -10.81
N ASN A 133 -3.54 -3.52 -12.04
CA ASN A 133 -4.72 -3.00 -12.72
C ASN A 133 -5.53 -4.20 -13.23
N LEU A 134 -6.72 -4.43 -12.68
CA LEU A 134 -7.48 -5.66 -12.97
C LEU A 134 -8.45 -5.50 -14.15
N ASP A 135 -9.11 -4.35 -14.24
CA ASP A 135 -10.09 -4.04 -15.27
C ASP A 135 -10.26 -2.52 -15.35
N LYS A 136 -10.92 -2.02 -16.38
CA LYS A 136 -11.12 -0.60 -16.60
C LYS A 136 -12.40 -0.35 -17.41
N LYS A 137 -13.30 0.48 -16.89
CA LYS A 137 -14.61 0.78 -17.54
C LYS A 137 -15.06 2.22 -17.37
N PRO A 138 -15.72 2.83 -18.38
CA PRO A 138 -16.36 4.14 -18.22
C PRO A 138 -17.45 4.08 -17.15
N LYS A 139 -17.65 5.17 -16.40
CA LYS A 139 -18.70 5.27 -15.37
C LYS A 139 -19.53 6.54 -15.49
N TYR A 140 -18.86 7.65 -15.76
CA TYR A 140 -19.48 8.95 -16.02
C TYR A 140 -19.04 9.47 -17.39
N LYS A 141 -19.61 10.59 -17.82
CA LYS A 141 -19.31 11.20 -19.14
C LYS A 141 -17.81 11.43 -19.36
N GLU A 142 -17.09 11.84 -18.32
CA GLU A 142 -15.68 12.23 -18.38
C GLU A 142 -14.80 11.44 -17.39
N MET A 143 -15.33 10.37 -16.78
CA MET A 143 -14.60 9.57 -15.78
C MET A 143 -14.90 8.08 -15.90
N GLY A 144 -13.90 7.26 -15.59
CA GLY A 144 -14.02 5.81 -15.53
C GLY A 144 -13.46 5.22 -14.25
N LEU A 145 -13.72 3.94 -14.04
CA LEU A 145 -13.09 3.12 -13.01
C LEU A 145 -11.91 2.35 -13.63
N ILE A 146 -10.87 2.16 -12.82
CA ILE A 146 -9.61 1.47 -13.12
C ILE A 146 -9.31 0.45 -12.02
#